data_AF-A0A8X6PET5-F1
#
_entry.id   AF-A0A8X6PET5-F1
#
_cell.length_a   1.000
_cell.length_b   1.000
_cell.length_c   1.000
_cell.angle_alpha   90.00
_cell.angle_beta   90.00
_cell.angle_gamma   90.00
#
_symmetry.space_group_name_H-M   'P 1'
#
loop_
_entity.id
_entity.type
_entity.pdbx_description
1 polymer ?
#
loop_
_entity_poly.entity_id
_entity_poly.type
_entity_poly.pdbx_seq_one_letter_code
_entity_poly.pdbx_strand_id
1 'polypeptide(L)'
;MVERAVGIAKSIMRKAKEDKRDYLVGLMEYRNTPTSGLDLSPAPMMFNRRLKTKLPISNKLLNAELFNNIREKLIEKQNIQKLHYDKTAHPLLELKQGENIKF
;
A
#
# COMPACT_ATOMS: atom_id res chain seq x y z
N MET A 1 6.24 3.16 -5.48
CA MET A 1 5.00 2.89 -4.69
C MET A 1 3.81 2.52 -5.57
N VAL A 2 3.63 3.17 -6.74
CA VAL A 2 2.50 2.94 -7.65
C VAL A 2 2.41 1.48 -8.14
N GLU A 3 3.52 0.87 -8.55
CA GLU A 3 3.53 -0.51 -9.07
C GLU A 3 3.03 -1.54 -8.06
N ARG A 4 3.45 -1.42 -6.79
CA ARG A 4 2.99 -2.30 -5.71
C ARG A 4 1.49 -2.16 -5.48
N ALA A 5 0.95 -0.93 -5.53
CA ALA A 5 -0.49 -0.69 -5.38
C ALA A 5 -1.28 -1.35 -6.53
N VAL A 6 -0.81 -1.23 -7.77
CA VAL A 6 -1.40 -1.91 -8.94
C VAL A 6 -1.36 -3.43 -8.75
N GLY A 7 -0.24 -3.98 -8.28
CA GLY A 7 -0.12 -5.40 -7.98
C GLY A 7 -1.11 -5.90 -6.92
N ILE A 8 -1.32 -5.13 -5.86
CA ILE A 8 -2.31 -5.43 -4.82
C ILE A 8 -3.73 -5.41 -5.40
N ALA A 9 -4.09 -4.36 -6.16
CA ALA A 9 -5.40 -4.26 -6.79
C ALA A 9 -5.68 -5.44 -7.72
N LYS A 10 -4.73 -5.79 -8.61
CA LYS A 10 -4.83 -6.97 -9.47
C LYS A 10 -4.99 -8.27 -8.67
N SER A 11 -4.27 -8.41 -7.57
CA SER A 11 -4.36 -9.58 -6.68
C SER A 11 -5.75 -9.70 -6.04
N ILE A 12 -6.31 -8.60 -5.53
CA ILE A 12 -7.67 -8.56 -4.97
C ILE A 12 -8.70 -8.99 -6.02
N MET A 13 -8.63 -8.41 -7.22
CA MET A 13 -9.56 -8.73 -8.31
C MET A 13 -9.45 -10.20 -8.75
N ARG A 14 -8.22 -10.73 -8.84
CA ARG A 14 -7.97 -12.13 -9.20
C ARG A 14 -8.59 -13.08 -8.18
N LYS A 15 -8.30 -12.87 -6.88
CA LYS A 15 -8.86 -13.71 -5.79
C LYS A 15 -10.39 -13.65 -5.75
N ALA A 16 -10.97 -12.47 -5.90
CA ALA A 16 -12.42 -12.30 -5.94
C ALA A 16 -13.05 -13.09 -7.10
N LYS A 17 -12.40 -13.11 -8.28
CA LYS A 17 -12.83 -13.90 -9.43
C LYS A 17 -12.74 -15.41 -9.16
N GLU A 18 -11.66 -15.88 -8.55
CA GLU A 18 -11.46 -17.28 -8.16
C GLU A 18 -12.53 -17.74 -7.16
N ASP A 19 -12.85 -16.90 -6.17
CA ASP A 19 -13.85 -17.18 -5.13
C ASP A 19 -15.30 -16.94 -5.57
N LYS A 20 -15.54 -16.46 -6.80
CA LYS A 20 -16.85 -16.01 -7.32
C LYS A 20 -17.53 -14.98 -6.40
N ARG A 21 -16.76 -14.04 -5.87
CA ARG A 21 -17.22 -12.95 -4.98
C ARG A 21 -17.02 -11.58 -5.63
N ASP A 22 -17.71 -10.59 -5.10
CA ASP A 22 -17.50 -9.20 -5.49
C ASP A 22 -16.16 -8.67 -4.97
N TYR A 23 -15.33 -8.12 -5.87
CA TYR A 23 -14.02 -7.55 -5.55
C TYR A 23 -14.13 -6.33 -4.63
N LEU A 24 -15.29 -5.66 -4.58
CA LEU A 24 -15.53 -4.54 -3.68
C LEU A 24 -15.39 -4.94 -2.20
N VAL A 25 -15.71 -6.20 -1.87
CA VAL A 25 -15.52 -6.73 -0.51
C VAL A 25 -14.04 -6.81 -0.16
N GLY A 26 -13.21 -7.37 -1.05
CA GLY A 26 -11.77 -7.45 -0.82
C GLY A 26 -11.10 -6.06 -0.78
N LEU A 27 -11.58 -5.11 -1.57
CA LEU A 27 -11.12 -3.72 -1.52
C LEU A 27 -11.52 -3.03 -0.21
N MET A 28 -12.73 -3.29 0.29
CA MET A 28 -13.19 -2.79 1.58
C MET A 28 -12.33 -3.34 2.72
N GLU A 29 -12.03 -4.63 2.71
CA GLU A 29 -11.14 -5.26 3.70
C GLU A 29 -9.74 -4.65 3.65
N TYR A 30 -9.14 -4.56 2.46
CA TYR A 30 -7.83 -3.95 2.27
C TYR A 30 -7.73 -2.52 2.84
N ARG A 31 -8.77 -1.71 2.62
CA ARG A 31 -8.82 -0.33 3.16
C ARG A 31 -8.88 -0.28 4.69
N ASN A 32 -9.38 -1.33 5.34
CA ASN A 32 -9.52 -1.39 6.79
C ASN A 32 -8.40 -2.19 7.48
N THR A 33 -7.59 -2.96 6.74
CA THR A 33 -6.43 -3.69 7.27
C THR A 33 -5.24 -2.73 7.52
N PRO A 34 -4.62 -2.77 8.72
CA PRO A 34 -3.42 -1.98 9.00
C PRO A 34 -2.29 -2.29 8.02
N THR A 35 -1.58 -1.26 7.59
CA THR A 35 -0.44 -1.41 6.67
C THR A 35 0.80 -1.82 7.45
N SER A 36 1.50 -2.89 7.08
CA SER A 36 2.69 -3.34 7.82
C SER A 36 3.72 -2.21 8.03
N GLY A 37 4.13 -1.99 9.29
CA GLY A 37 5.05 -0.91 9.69
C GLY A 37 4.40 0.46 9.87
N LEU A 38 3.09 0.59 9.65
CA LEU A 38 2.28 1.74 10.06
C LEU A 38 1.11 1.24 10.90
N ASP A 39 0.83 1.90 12.02
CA ASP A 39 -0.33 1.56 12.88
C ASP A 39 -1.69 1.97 12.25
N LEU A 40 -1.70 2.28 10.95
CA LEU A 40 -2.82 2.82 10.21
C LEU A 40 -3.14 1.97 8.98
N SER A 41 -4.43 1.87 8.70
CA SER A 41 -4.95 1.30 7.46
C SER A 41 -5.11 2.40 6.38
N PRO A 42 -5.29 2.03 5.11
CA PRO A 42 -5.46 3.00 4.04
C PRO A 42 -6.64 3.98 4.23
N ALA A 43 -7.74 3.53 4.87
CA ALA A 43 -8.92 4.38 5.08
C ALA A 43 -8.64 5.60 5.99
N PRO A 44 -8.10 5.44 7.21
CA PRO A 44 -7.62 6.55 8.05
C PRO A 44 -6.68 7.51 7.32
N MET A 45 -5.76 7.00 6.49
CA MET A 45 -4.81 7.85 5.76
C MET A 45 -5.48 8.74 4.70
N MET A 46 -6.60 8.31 4.12
CA MET A 46 -7.32 9.04 3.08
C MET A 46 -8.48 9.89 3.62
N PHE A 47 -9.17 9.39 4.64
CA PHE A 47 -10.44 9.94 5.11
C PHE A 47 -10.41 10.41 6.57
N ASN A 48 -9.26 10.31 7.25
CA ASN A 48 -9.10 10.59 8.68
C ASN A 48 -10.07 9.82 9.57
N ARG A 49 -10.65 8.71 9.12
CA ARG A 49 -11.61 7.89 9.88
C ARG A 49 -11.58 6.44 9.42
N ARG A 50 -12.09 5.53 10.25
CA ARG A 50 -12.31 4.13 9.83
C ARG A 50 -13.62 4.00 9.05
N LEU A 51 -13.68 3.05 8.13
CA LEU A 51 -14.89 2.75 7.38
C LEU A 51 -15.71 1.68 8.09
N LYS A 52 -17.01 1.65 7.80
CA LYS A 52 -17.87 0.54 8.24
C LYS A 52 -17.45 -0.72 7.49
N THR A 53 -17.35 -1.83 8.23
CA THR A 53 -17.11 -3.16 7.68
C THR A 53 -18.32 -4.04 7.95
N LYS A 54 -18.29 -5.30 7.48
CA LYS A 54 -19.32 -6.30 7.78
C LYS A 54 -19.33 -6.69 9.27
N LEU A 55 -18.22 -6.46 9.97
CA LEU A 55 -18.13 -6.69 11.40
C LEU A 55 -18.60 -5.44 12.14
N PRO A 56 -19.31 -5.59 13.28
CA PRO A 56 -19.71 -4.46 14.09
C PRO A 56 -18.46 -3.70 14.55
N ILE A 57 -18.48 -2.37 14.39
CA ILE A 57 -17.44 -1.46 14.82
C ILE A 57 -18.04 -0.40 15.73
N SER A 58 -17.30 0.01 16.75
CA SER A 58 -17.73 1.10 17.64
C SER A 58 -17.89 2.41 16.87
N ASN A 59 -19.01 3.12 17.10
CA ASN A 59 -19.29 4.41 16.48
C ASN A 59 -18.19 5.45 16.76
N LYS A 60 -17.50 5.35 17.90
CA LYS A 60 -16.39 6.25 18.26
C LYS A 60 -15.25 6.20 17.23
N LEU A 61 -14.99 5.02 16.65
CA LEU A 61 -13.92 4.80 15.66
C LEU A 61 -14.31 5.24 14.23
N LEU A 62 -15.60 5.52 14.00
CA LEU A 62 -16.11 6.01 12.71
C LEU A 62 -16.00 7.53 12.57
N ASN A 63 -15.73 8.23 13.67
CA ASN A 63 -15.51 9.67 13.68
C ASN A 63 -14.13 10.01 13.13
N ALA A 64 -13.98 11.25 12.68
CA ALA A 64 -12.69 11.75 12.24
C ALA A 64 -11.72 11.85 13.42
N GLU A 65 -10.49 11.39 13.20
CA GLU A 65 -9.38 11.41 14.15
C GLU A 65 -8.18 12.07 13.48
N LEU A 66 -7.43 12.85 14.26
CA LEU A 66 -6.19 13.46 13.78
C LEU A 66 -5.02 12.51 14.05
N PHE A 67 -4.36 12.08 12.99
CA PHE A 67 -3.21 11.19 13.08
C PHE A 67 -1.92 11.98 12.91
N ASN A 68 -1.17 12.14 13.99
CA ASN A 68 0.11 12.84 13.97
C ASN A 68 1.25 11.92 13.50
N ASN A 69 2.33 12.53 13.00
CA ASN A 69 3.61 11.87 12.69
C ASN A 69 3.53 10.75 11.61
N ILE A 70 2.44 10.65 10.84
CA ILE A 70 2.33 9.66 9.76
C ILE A 70 3.40 9.89 8.70
N ARG A 71 3.65 11.15 8.35
CA ARG A 71 4.62 11.53 7.32
C ARG A 71 6.04 11.12 7.70
N GLU A 72 6.41 11.32 8.95
CA GLU A 72 7.72 10.93 9.49
C GLU A 72 7.91 9.41 9.42
N LYS A 73 6.92 8.65 9.89
CA LYS A 73 6.90 7.17 9.78
C LYS A 73 7.02 6.69 8.33
N LEU A 74 6.36 7.38 7.38
CA LEU A 74 6.44 7.05 5.96
C LEU A 74 7.85 7.30 5.39
N ILE A 75 8.48 8.42 5.75
CA ILE A 75 9.85 8.76 5.33
C ILE A 75 10.84 7.76 5.90
N GLU A 76 10.74 7.45 7.20
CA GLU A 76 11.59 6.46 7.85
C GLU A 76 11.51 5.09 7.17
N LYS A 77 10.30 4.63 6.87
CA LYS A 77 10.08 3.39 6.13
C LYS A 77 10.66 3.44 4.71
N GLN A 78 10.59 4.58 4.04
CA GLN A 78 11.22 4.75 2.72
C GLN A 78 12.75 4.67 2.83
N ASN A 79 13.33 5.29 3.85
CA ASN A 79 14.77 5.26 4.11
C ASN A 79 15.26 3.85 4.43
N ILE A 80 14.54 3.10 5.26
CA ILE A 80 14.86 1.69 5.55
C ILE A 80 14.82 0.85 4.27
N GLN A 81 13.76 0.99 3.46
CA GLN A 81 13.67 0.27 2.18
C GLN A 81 14.82 0.62 1.25
N LYS A 82 15.18 1.91 1.15
CA LYS A 82 16.32 2.38 0.38
C LYS A 82 17.62 1.76 0.88
N LEU A 83 17.88 1.81 2.19
CA LEU A 83 19.08 1.25 2.80
C LEU A 83 19.24 -0.25 2.49
N HIS A 84 18.15 -1.02 2.52
CA HIS A 84 18.20 -2.45 2.18
C HIS A 84 18.39 -2.70 0.69
N TYR A 85 17.75 -1.91 -0.18
CA TYR A 85 17.90 -2.02 -1.64
C TYR A 85 19.31 -1.66 -2.09
N ASP A 86 19.86 -0.55 -1.57
CA ASP A 86 21.17 -0.01 -1.93
C ASP A 86 22.32 -0.97 -1.58
N LYS A 87 22.12 -1.95 -0.69
CA LYS A 87 23.12 -2.99 -0.37
C LYS A 87 23.43 -3.90 -1.55
N THR A 88 22.46 -4.15 -2.42
CA THR A 88 22.58 -5.06 -3.57
C THR A 88 22.41 -4.35 -4.90
N ALA A 89 22.10 -3.05 -4.89
CA ALA A 89 21.94 -2.26 -6.08
C ALA A 89 23.32 -1.93 -6.67
N HIS A 90 23.46 -2.15 -7.97
CA HIS A 90 24.61 -1.71 -8.73
C HIS A 90 24.19 -0.59 -9.68
N PRO A 91 25.01 0.46 -9.85
CA PRO A 91 24.75 1.47 -10.85
C PRO A 91 24.70 0.83 -12.24
N LEU A 92 23.77 1.30 -13.07
CA LEU A 92 23.70 0.88 -14.46
C LEU A 92 24.99 1.34 -15.16
N LEU A 93 25.67 0.44 -15.87
CA LEU A 93 26.83 0.82 -16.68
C LEU A 93 26.42 1.86 -17.73
N GLU A 94 27.35 2.75 -18.08
CA GLU A 94 27.13 3.71 -19.16
C GLU A 94 26.85 2.95 -20.48
N LEU A 95 25.73 3.29 -21.11
CA LEU A 95 25.34 2.72 -22.39
C LEU A 95 26.30 3.18 -23.48
N LYS A 96 26.84 2.23 -24.25
CA LYS A 96 27.74 2.57 -25.35
C LYS A 96 26.94 2.94 -26.59
N GLN A 97 27.44 3.90 -27.35
CA GLN A 97 26.79 4.31 -28.61
C GLN A 97 26.68 3.10 -29.56
N GLY A 98 25.44 2.74 -29.94
CA GLY A 98 25.13 1.56 -30.78
C GLY A 98 24.58 0.34 -30.03
N GLU A 99 24.40 0.42 -28.71
CA GLU A 99 23.84 -0.67 -27.90
C GLU A 99 22.31 -0.79 -28.08
N ASN A 100 21.83 -1.99 -28.43
CA ASN A 100 20.40 -2.25 -28.62
C ASN A 100 19.71 -2.40 -27.27
N ILE A 101 18.95 -1.38 -26.88
CA ILE A 101 18.16 -1.36 -25.66
C ILE A 101 16.89 -2.19 -25.91
N LYS A 102 16.74 -3.30 -25.18
CA LYS A 102 15.46 -4.03 -25.10
C LYS A 102 14.63 -3.41 -23.98
N PHE A 103 13.47 -2.87 -24.35
CA PHE A 103 12.44 -2.37 -23.44
C PHE A 103 11.62 -3.51 -22.83
#